data_AF-A0A2V7D5J4-F1
#
_entry.id   AF-A0A2V7D5J4-F1
#
_cell.length_a   1.000
_cell.length_b   1.000
_cell.length_c   1.000
_cell.angle_alpha   90.00
_cell.angle_beta   90.00
_cell.angle_gamma   90.00
#
_symmetry.space_group_name_H-M   'P 1'
#
loop_
_entity.id
_entity.type
_entity.pdbx_description
1 polymer ?
#
loop_
_entity_poly.entity_id
_entity_poly.type
_entity_poly.pdbx_seq_one_letter_code
_entity_poly.pdbx_strand_id
1 'polypeptide(L)'
;MHGPVDGEVSRSSRIRPSIAATLARRVPSSSSDRCGDRCLYHGGMPLKYWLPPALWMAVIMVLSSDVGSAEHTGRWLVPLLRLLAPSATPTQLDALHGLVRKAGHLTEYAMLAALWYRAFARGRHLTPRAAATIAFAICLVWAILDEARQSLEPSRTASIKDVAIDAIGALLAMLVAILGWRWVVDRTTTLLLWMALVGGVAFVILNVLTGVPSGLLWLTAPLAATLLLARSIYSRRQARPRS
;
A
#
# COMPACT_ATOMS: atom_id res chain seq x y z
N MET A 1 -73.23 44.59 -71.24
CA MET A 1 -73.84 44.77 -69.91
C MET A 1 -72.86 44.31 -68.87
N HIS A 2 -72.55 45.20 -67.92
CA HIS A 2 -71.59 45.08 -66.82
C HIS A 2 -72.10 44.21 -65.66
N GLY A 3 -71.18 43.57 -64.94
CA GLY A 3 -71.35 43.03 -63.58
C GLY A 3 -70.13 42.21 -63.13
N PRO A 4 -69.68 42.27 -61.85
CA PRO A 4 -68.26 42.27 -61.40
C PRO A 4 -67.71 40.86 -61.05
N VAL A 5 -66.41 40.52 -61.17
CA VAL A 5 -65.15 41.01 -60.53
C VAL A 5 -64.90 40.47 -59.10
N ASP A 6 -63.80 39.71 -59.02
CA ASP A 6 -62.89 39.35 -57.92
C ASP A 6 -63.21 38.25 -56.88
N GLY A 7 -62.21 37.38 -56.68
CA GLY A 7 -62.11 36.50 -55.51
C GLY A 7 -61.11 35.33 -55.63
N GLU A 8 -59.84 35.58 -55.27
CA GLU A 8 -58.88 34.68 -54.57
C GLU A 8 -58.55 33.27 -55.13
N VAL A 9 -57.31 33.02 -55.58
CA VAL A 9 -56.10 32.65 -54.81
C VAL A 9 -56.11 31.19 -54.26
N SER A 10 -55.30 30.35 -54.92
CA SER A 10 -54.33 29.38 -54.35
C SER A 10 -54.71 27.89 -54.15
N ARG A 11 -53.71 27.07 -54.53
CA ARG A 11 -53.28 25.74 -54.01
C ARG A 11 -53.85 24.45 -54.62
N SER A 12 -53.01 23.88 -55.49
CA SER A 12 -52.24 22.66 -55.22
C SER A 12 -53.02 21.43 -54.72
N SER A 13 -53.60 20.66 -55.65
CA SER A 13 -53.93 19.25 -55.43
C SER A 13 -52.68 18.37 -55.60
N ARG A 14 -51.77 18.44 -54.61
CA ARG A 14 -50.74 17.42 -54.43
C ARG A 14 -51.08 16.66 -53.16
N ILE A 15 -51.71 15.50 -53.36
CA ILE A 15 -51.99 14.51 -52.32
C ILE A 15 -50.66 14.18 -51.63
N ARG A 16 -50.50 14.67 -50.41
CA ARG A 16 -49.44 14.24 -49.49
C ARG A 16 -49.94 12.95 -48.83
N PRO A 17 -49.21 11.82 -48.88
CA PRO A 17 -49.48 10.73 -47.97
C PRO A 17 -49.26 11.21 -46.53
N SER A 18 -50.26 10.92 -45.72
CA SER A 18 -50.39 11.27 -44.31
C SER A 18 -49.19 10.81 -43.47
N ILE A 19 -48.76 11.71 -42.58
CA ILE A 19 -47.76 11.53 -41.51
C ILE A 19 -48.26 10.55 -40.41
N ALA A 20 -49.37 9.84 -40.62
CA ALA A 20 -49.94 8.87 -39.68
C ALA A 20 -49.41 7.43 -39.83
N ALA A 21 -48.26 7.21 -40.50
CA ALA A 21 -47.66 5.87 -40.64
C ALA A 21 -46.26 5.73 -40.01
N THR A 22 -45.73 6.78 -39.36
CA THR A 22 -44.35 6.77 -38.85
C THR A 22 -44.23 6.61 -37.34
N LEU A 23 -45.30 6.73 -36.54
CA LEU A 23 -45.18 6.63 -35.09
C LEU A 23 -46.41 6.00 -34.45
N ALA A 24 -46.46 4.67 -34.40
CA ALA A 24 -47.11 3.95 -33.30
C ALA A 24 -46.86 2.44 -33.40
N ARG A 25 -46.13 1.93 -32.40
CA ARG A 25 -46.29 0.58 -31.84
C ARG A 25 -45.81 -0.58 -32.71
N ARG A 26 -44.49 -0.70 -32.86
CA ARG A 26 -43.85 -1.98 -32.52
C ARG A 26 -43.42 -1.89 -31.07
N VAL A 27 -44.30 -2.39 -30.19
CA VAL A 27 -43.95 -2.79 -28.83
C VAL A 27 -42.90 -3.89 -28.98
N PRO A 28 -41.63 -3.70 -28.57
CA PRO A 28 -40.78 -4.82 -28.30
C PRO A 28 -41.44 -5.55 -27.13
N SER A 29 -41.75 -6.83 -27.30
CA SER A 29 -42.20 -7.70 -26.21
C SER A 29 -41.26 -7.49 -25.02
N SER A 30 -41.83 -7.01 -23.92
CA SER A 30 -41.18 -6.79 -22.65
C SER A 30 -40.47 -8.06 -22.18
N SER A 31 -39.15 -8.09 -22.36
CA SER A 31 -38.26 -8.82 -21.46
C SER A 31 -37.64 -7.82 -20.47
N SER A 32 -38.49 -6.98 -19.88
CA SER A 32 -38.21 -6.34 -18.60
C SER A 32 -39.04 -7.07 -17.55
N ASP A 33 -38.44 -7.21 -16.38
CA ASP A 33 -39.12 -7.58 -15.13
C ASP A 33 -39.34 -9.07 -14.88
N ARG A 34 -38.26 -9.84 -14.94
CA ARG A 34 -37.87 -10.51 -13.69
C ARG A 34 -36.85 -9.64 -12.98
N CYS A 35 -37.43 -8.66 -12.27
CA CYS A 35 -36.92 -8.10 -11.04
C CYS A 35 -36.12 -9.20 -10.32
N GLY A 36 -34.84 -9.01 -10.05
CA GLY A 36 -34.38 -7.83 -9.35
C GLY A 36 -34.59 -7.97 -7.84
N ASP A 37 -35.20 -9.06 -7.36
CA ASP A 37 -35.42 -9.34 -5.93
C ASP A 37 -34.25 -10.09 -5.27
N ARG A 38 -33.01 -9.79 -5.68
CA ARG A 38 -31.79 -10.19 -4.94
C ARG A 38 -30.71 -9.12 -4.84
N CYS A 39 -31.07 -7.87 -5.13
CA CYS A 39 -30.44 -6.73 -4.46
C CYS A 39 -31.49 -6.30 -3.45
N LEU A 40 -31.29 -6.50 -2.15
CA LEU A 40 -30.64 -5.50 -1.32
C LEU A 40 -30.26 -6.18 0.00
N TYR A 41 -28.97 -6.11 0.35
CA TYR A 41 -28.39 -6.49 1.64
C TYR A 41 -28.60 -7.95 2.06
N HIS A 42 -27.60 -8.80 1.83
CA HIS A 42 -27.08 -9.85 2.76
C HIS A 42 -26.01 -10.71 2.04
N GLY A 43 -25.29 -10.13 1.08
CA GLY A 43 -23.98 -10.69 0.68
C GLY A 43 -23.01 -10.38 1.81
N GLY A 44 -22.93 -11.26 2.80
CA GLY A 44 -22.00 -11.13 3.93
C GLY A 44 -20.61 -10.79 3.40
N MET A 45 -19.98 -9.76 3.99
CA MET A 45 -18.61 -9.39 3.63
C MET A 45 -17.73 -10.65 3.70
N PRO A 46 -17.06 -11.08 2.62
CA PRO A 46 -16.38 -12.37 2.61
C PRO A 46 -15.31 -12.39 3.69
N LEU A 47 -15.52 -13.20 4.72
CA LEU A 47 -14.75 -13.14 5.98
C LEU A 47 -13.24 -13.29 5.74
N LYS A 48 -12.82 -14.03 4.70
CA LYS A 48 -11.42 -14.19 4.26
C LYS A 48 -10.65 -12.88 4.00
N TYR A 49 -11.35 -11.79 3.67
CA TYR A 49 -10.70 -10.49 3.44
C TYR A 49 -10.58 -9.67 4.71
N TRP A 50 -11.58 -9.75 5.59
CA TRP A 50 -11.73 -8.88 6.76
C TRP A 50 -11.20 -9.51 8.06
N LEU A 51 -11.17 -10.84 8.14
CA LEU A 51 -10.65 -11.56 9.29
C LEU A 51 -9.15 -11.32 9.50
N PRO A 52 -8.27 -11.36 8.47
CA PRO A 52 -6.84 -11.14 8.71
C PRO A 52 -6.49 -9.80 9.36
N PRO A 53 -6.97 -8.62 8.90
CA PRO A 53 -6.68 -7.37 9.61
C PRO A 53 -7.29 -7.35 11.02
N ALA A 54 -8.47 -7.93 11.23
CA ALA A 54 -9.08 -8.01 12.57
C ALA A 54 -8.25 -8.88 13.54
N LEU A 55 -7.77 -10.04 13.08
CA LEU A 55 -6.87 -10.89 13.87
C LEU A 55 -5.54 -10.16 14.15
N TRP A 56 -5.03 -9.41 13.19
CA TRP A 56 -3.80 -8.64 13.39
C TRP A 56 -3.99 -7.50 14.39
N MET A 57 -5.15 -6.86 14.43
CA MET A 57 -5.48 -5.90 15.49
C MET A 57 -5.49 -6.56 16.87
N ALA A 58 -5.97 -7.80 16.98
CA ALA A 58 -5.90 -8.55 18.23
C ALA A 58 -4.45 -8.90 18.61
N VAL A 59 -3.60 -9.24 17.63
CA VAL A 59 -2.15 -9.42 17.87
C VAL A 59 -1.52 -8.13 18.40
N ILE A 60 -1.81 -6.98 17.79
CA ILE A 60 -1.32 -5.68 18.25
C ILE A 60 -1.80 -5.40 19.67
N MET A 61 -3.07 -5.68 20.01
CA MET A 61 -3.54 -5.49 21.40
C MET A 61 -2.75 -6.32 22.41
N VAL A 62 -2.38 -7.56 22.07
CA VAL A 62 -1.53 -8.40 22.93
C VAL A 62 -0.12 -7.84 23.01
N LEU A 63 0.49 -7.46 21.88
CA LEU A 63 1.83 -6.88 21.85
C LEU A 63 1.91 -5.50 22.51
N SER A 64 0.81 -4.76 22.58
CA SER A 64 0.68 -3.47 23.27
C SER A 64 0.34 -3.61 24.76
N SER A 65 0.00 -4.81 25.24
CA SER A 65 -0.21 -5.10 26.66
C SER A 65 1.12 -5.23 27.44
N ASP A 66 1.08 -5.53 28.72
CA ASP A 66 2.30 -5.79 29.52
C ASP A 66 3.22 -6.87 28.91
N VAL A 67 2.68 -7.82 28.13
CA VAL A 67 3.48 -8.84 27.43
C VAL A 67 4.58 -8.23 26.55
N GLY A 68 4.28 -7.11 25.89
CA GLY A 68 5.26 -6.38 25.08
C GLY A 68 5.91 -5.21 25.80
N SER A 69 5.82 -5.09 27.14
CA SER A 69 6.42 -3.98 27.88
C SER A 69 7.95 -4.00 27.77
N ALA A 70 8.59 -2.85 28.03
CA ALA A 70 10.05 -2.74 27.98
C ALA A 70 10.68 -3.74 28.96
N GLU A 71 10.08 -3.90 30.13
CA GLU A 71 10.52 -4.87 31.12
C GLU A 71 10.47 -6.31 30.58
N HIS A 72 9.31 -6.75 30.08
CA HIS A 72 9.14 -8.13 29.59
C HIS A 72 10.02 -8.46 28.38
N THR A 73 10.09 -7.56 27.41
CA THR A 73 10.93 -7.76 26.21
C THR A 73 12.42 -7.71 26.53
N GLY A 74 12.83 -6.87 27.49
CA GLY A 74 14.23 -6.73 27.89
C GLY A 74 14.80 -7.98 28.54
N ARG A 75 13.99 -8.73 29.29
CA ARG A 75 14.40 -9.95 30.01
C ARG A 75 15.06 -11.01 29.11
N TRP A 76 14.64 -11.12 27.86
CA TRP A 76 15.21 -12.08 26.90
C TRP A 76 16.00 -11.41 25.76
N LEU A 77 15.62 -10.21 25.34
CA LEU A 77 16.28 -9.54 24.23
C LEU A 77 17.63 -8.93 24.62
N VAL A 78 17.76 -8.34 25.80
CA VAL A 78 19.03 -7.72 26.24
C VAL A 78 20.15 -8.76 26.39
N PRO A 79 19.93 -9.94 27.00
CA PRO A 79 20.92 -11.03 26.99
C PRO A 79 21.35 -11.44 25.57
N LEU A 80 20.40 -11.56 24.64
CA LEU A 80 20.71 -11.86 23.25
C LEU A 80 21.56 -10.77 22.59
N LEU A 81 21.22 -9.49 22.82
CA LEU A 81 21.99 -8.36 22.31
C LEU A 81 23.41 -8.33 22.87
N ARG A 82 23.61 -8.72 24.15
CA ARG A 82 24.94 -8.87 24.75
C ARG A 82 25.76 -9.97 24.09
N LEU A 83 25.13 -11.08 23.70
CA LEU A 83 25.82 -12.15 22.97
C LEU A 83 26.26 -11.67 21.57
N LEU A 84 25.43 -10.86 20.91
CA LEU A 84 25.72 -10.35 19.57
C LEU A 84 26.71 -9.17 19.56
N ALA A 85 26.73 -8.37 20.63
CA ALA A 85 27.62 -7.22 20.78
C ALA A 85 28.28 -7.21 22.18
N PRO A 86 29.27 -8.09 22.43
CA PRO A 86 29.89 -8.23 23.75
C PRO A 86 30.61 -6.97 24.25
N SER A 87 31.04 -6.11 23.34
CA SER A 87 31.73 -4.85 23.65
C SER A 87 30.77 -3.67 23.88
N ALA A 88 29.45 -3.87 23.77
CA ALA A 88 28.48 -2.80 23.93
C ALA A 88 28.28 -2.42 25.40
N THR A 89 28.21 -1.11 25.68
CA THR A 89 27.91 -0.59 27.02
C THR A 89 26.44 -0.86 27.40
N PRO A 90 26.07 -0.84 28.70
CA PRO A 90 24.68 -0.96 29.12
C PRO A 90 23.75 0.04 28.42
N THR A 91 24.19 1.29 28.29
CA THR A 91 23.43 2.35 27.60
C THR A 91 23.23 2.07 26.10
N GLN A 92 24.22 1.46 25.43
CA GLN A 92 24.09 1.06 24.03
C GLN A 92 23.12 -0.11 23.86
N LEU A 93 23.11 -1.06 24.80
CA LEU A 93 22.17 -2.19 24.79
C LEU A 93 20.73 -1.72 25.01
N ASP A 94 20.50 -0.77 25.92
CA ASP A 94 19.19 -0.18 26.13
C ASP A 94 18.71 0.59 24.88
N ALA A 95 19.62 1.32 24.23
CA ALA A 95 19.32 2.00 22.98
C ALA A 95 18.97 1.02 21.84
N LEU A 96 19.72 -0.09 21.71
CA LEU A 96 19.44 -1.15 20.75
C LEU A 96 18.10 -1.83 21.03
N HIS A 97 17.80 -2.13 22.29
CA HIS A 97 16.50 -2.68 22.68
C HIS A 97 15.36 -1.73 22.33
N GLY A 98 15.51 -0.44 22.66
CA GLY A 98 14.54 0.59 22.27
C GLY A 98 14.37 0.70 20.75
N LEU A 99 15.45 0.54 19.97
CA LEU A 99 15.40 0.54 18.51
C LEU A 99 14.63 -0.68 17.97
N VAL A 100 14.88 -1.87 18.52
CA VAL A 100 14.16 -3.10 18.14
C VAL A 100 12.66 -2.95 18.43
N ARG A 101 12.29 -2.38 19.58
CA ARG A 101 10.88 -2.11 19.91
C ARG A 101 10.23 -1.17 18.89
N LYS A 102 10.89 -0.05 18.56
CA LYS A 102 10.40 0.91 17.55
C LYS A 102 10.27 0.29 16.16
N ALA A 103 11.19 -0.61 15.80
CA ALA A 103 11.08 -1.38 14.56
C ALA A 103 9.89 -2.36 14.59
N GLY A 104 9.56 -2.92 15.75
CA GLY A 104 8.34 -3.71 16.00
C GLY A 104 7.09 -2.90 15.68
N HIS A 105 6.90 -1.76 16.35
CA HIS A 105 5.82 -0.79 16.10
C HIS A 105 5.63 -0.45 14.62
N LEU A 106 6.74 -0.02 13.98
CA LEU A 106 6.76 0.27 12.55
C LEU A 106 6.25 -0.91 11.70
N THR A 107 6.70 -2.13 12.02
CA THR A 107 6.37 -3.35 11.27
C THR A 107 4.93 -3.78 11.49
N GLU A 108 4.44 -3.73 12.74
CA GLU A 108 3.09 -4.08 13.14
C GLU A 108 2.06 -3.25 12.35
N TYR A 109 2.26 -1.93 12.28
CA TYR A 109 1.36 -1.04 11.57
C TYR A 109 1.53 -1.07 10.05
N ALA A 110 2.74 -1.33 9.55
CA ALA A 110 2.94 -1.61 8.12
C ALA A 110 2.15 -2.86 7.68
N MET A 111 2.21 -3.93 8.47
CA MET A 111 1.44 -5.16 8.22
C MET A 111 -0.06 -4.92 8.34
N LEU A 112 -0.51 -4.22 9.39
CA LEU A 112 -1.92 -3.88 9.57
C LEU A 112 -2.47 -3.11 8.37
N ALA A 113 -1.73 -2.08 7.92
CA ALA A 113 -2.13 -1.26 6.79
C ALA A 113 -2.19 -2.09 5.50
N ALA A 114 -1.19 -2.95 5.24
CA ALA A 114 -1.20 -3.83 4.08
C ALA A 114 -2.39 -4.81 4.08
N LEU A 115 -2.77 -5.33 5.25
CA LEU A 115 -3.93 -6.21 5.40
C LEU A 115 -5.26 -5.47 5.16
N TRP A 116 -5.41 -4.25 5.69
CA TRP A 116 -6.56 -3.40 5.41
C TRP A 116 -6.64 -2.99 3.95
N TYR A 117 -5.53 -2.56 3.35
CA TYR A 117 -5.44 -2.25 1.93
C TYR A 117 -5.92 -3.43 1.08
N ARG A 118 -5.41 -4.64 1.36
CA ARG A 118 -5.86 -5.87 0.67
C ARG A 118 -7.36 -6.10 0.85
N ALA A 119 -7.88 -5.90 2.05
CA ALA A 119 -9.31 -6.08 2.35
C ALA A 119 -10.19 -5.13 1.52
N PHE A 120 -9.83 -3.85 1.44
CA PHE A 120 -10.57 -2.86 0.65
C PHE A 120 -10.39 -3.04 -0.86
N ALA A 121 -9.15 -3.24 -1.32
CA ALA A 121 -8.85 -3.40 -2.74
C ALA A 121 -9.48 -4.67 -3.32
N ARG A 122 -9.51 -5.78 -2.57
CA ARG A 122 -10.03 -7.07 -3.07
C ARG A 122 -11.44 -7.40 -2.60
N GLY A 123 -11.81 -7.02 -1.38
CA GLY A 123 -13.12 -7.30 -0.81
C GLY A 123 -14.19 -6.28 -1.20
N ARG A 124 -13.80 -5.04 -1.54
CA ARG A 124 -14.71 -3.97 -1.97
C ARG A 124 -14.39 -3.41 -3.35
N HIS A 125 -13.35 -3.93 -4.01
CA HIS A 125 -12.92 -3.51 -5.35
C HIS A 125 -12.69 -1.99 -5.46
N LEU A 126 -12.24 -1.35 -4.37
CA LEU A 126 -11.92 0.08 -4.38
C LEU A 126 -10.68 0.35 -5.25
N THR A 127 -10.57 1.57 -5.76
CA THR A 127 -9.36 2.01 -6.46
C THR A 127 -8.15 1.94 -5.52
N PRO A 128 -6.92 1.70 -6.02
CA PRO A 128 -5.73 1.60 -5.17
C PRO A 128 -5.54 2.81 -4.25
N ARG A 129 -5.81 4.02 -4.75
CA ARG A 129 -5.72 5.25 -3.94
C ARG A 129 -6.77 5.29 -2.83
N ALA A 130 -8.04 5.01 -3.15
CA ALA A 130 -9.10 5.01 -2.14
C ALA A 130 -8.88 3.93 -1.07
N ALA A 131 -8.49 2.71 -1.48
CA ALA A 131 -8.17 1.63 -0.56
C ALA A 131 -6.99 2.01 0.36
N ALA A 132 -5.96 2.64 -0.18
CA ALA A 132 -4.80 3.07 0.60
C ALA A 132 -5.12 4.19 1.59
N THR A 133 -5.89 5.20 1.17
CA THR A 133 -6.33 6.30 2.05
C THR A 133 -7.18 5.78 3.22
N ILE A 134 -8.14 4.88 2.95
CA ILE A 134 -8.99 4.31 4.00
C ILE A 134 -8.17 3.43 4.94
N ALA A 135 -7.30 2.56 4.41
CA ALA A 135 -6.44 1.71 5.22
C ALA A 135 -5.52 2.53 6.14
N PHE A 136 -4.89 3.58 5.61
CA PHE A 136 -4.06 4.49 6.40
C PHE A 136 -4.87 5.19 7.50
N ALA A 137 -6.06 5.72 7.17
CA ALA A 137 -6.91 6.38 8.15
C ALA A 137 -7.32 5.44 9.30
N ILE A 138 -7.68 4.19 8.99
CA ILE A 138 -7.99 3.17 10.00
C ILE A 138 -6.76 2.90 10.89
N CYS A 139 -5.58 2.72 10.30
CA CYS A 139 -4.36 2.49 11.06
C CYS A 139 -3.99 3.66 11.96
N LEU A 140 -4.15 4.91 11.49
CA LEU A 140 -3.88 6.09 12.28
C LEU A 140 -4.83 6.20 13.48
N VAL A 141 -6.13 5.98 13.26
CA VAL A 141 -7.12 5.93 14.34
C VAL A 141 -6.79 4.80 15.32
N TRP A 142 -6.41 3.62 14.81
CA TRP A 142 -6.03 2.49 15.65
C TRP A 142 -4.77 2.78 16.49
N ALA A 143 -3.77 3.45 15.93
CA ALA A 143 -2.57 3.86 16.66
C ALA A 143 -2.89 4.80 17.81
N ILE A 144 -3.76 5.79 17.57
CA ILE A 144 -4.21 6.72 18.62
C ILE A 144 -4.96 5.96 19.72
N LEU A 145 -5.85 5.03 19.35
CA LEU A 145 -6.59 4.22 20.31
C LEU A 145 -5.69 3.25 21.09
N ASP A 146 -4.68 2.69 20.42
CA ASP A 146 -3.69 1.81 21.04
C ASP A 146 -2.89 2.55 22.10
N GLU A 147 -2.41 3.75 21.79
CA GLU A 147 -1.67 4.60 22.70
C GLU A 147 -2.52 5.05 23.90
N ALA A 148 -3.77 5.45 23.62
CA ALA A 148 -4.72 5.83 24.66
C ALA A 148 -4.99 4.67 25.61
N ARG A 149 -5.12 3.44 25.10
CA ARG A 149 -5.25 2.24 25.94
C ARG A 149 -3.98 1.96 26.73
N GLN A 150 -2.80 2.05 26.12
CA GLN A 150 -1.52 1.86 26.79
C GLN A 150 -1.32 2.84 27.94
N SER A 151 -1.85 4.07 27.85
CA SER A 151 -1.81 5.04 28.96
C SER A 151 -2.53 4.59 30.24
N LEU A 152 -3.37 3.56 30.16
CA LEU A 152 -4.08 2.98 31.29
C LEU A 152 -3.32 1.81 31.94
N GLU A 153 -2.23 1.34 31.33
CA GLU A 153 -1.41 0.23 31.80
C GLU A 153 -0.20 0.75 32.60
N PRO A 154 -0.03 0.40 33.90
CA PRO A 154 1.07 0.90 34.72
C PRO A 154 2.48 0.55 34.20
N SER A 155 2.63 -0.56 33.47
CA SER A 155 3.91 -0.98 32.90
C SER A 155 4.25 -0.32 31.56
N ARG A 156 3.37 0.57 31.05
CA ARG A 156 3.53 1.26 29.77
C ARG A 156 3.60 2.77 29.96
N THR A 157 4.38 3.40 29.09
CA THR A 157 4.47 4.86 29.01
C THR A 157 3.95 5.30 27.66
N ALA A 158 2.80 5.97 27.66
CA ALA A 158 2.23 6.49 26.43
C ALA A 158 3.11 7.60 25.82
N SER A 159 3.27 7.60 24.51
CA SER A 159 4.19 8.41 23.74
C SER A 159 3.61 8.75 22.38
N ILE A 160 3.45 10.05 22.11
CA ILE A 160 3.05 10.56 20.78
C ILE A 160 4.05 10.11 19.69
N LYS A 161 5.31 9.84 20.07
CA LYS A 161 6.32 9.35 19.12
C LYS A 161 5.99 7.96 18.62
N ASP A 162 5.32 7.12 19.41
CA ASP A 162 4.99 5.75 19.01
C ASP A 162 3.83 5.78 18.00
N VAL A 163 2.80 6.61 18.23
CA VAL A 163 1.76 6.93 17.23
C VAL A 163 2.37 7.43 15.91
N ALA A 164 3.39 8.28 15.96
CA ALA A 164 4.06 8.79 14.77
C ALA A 164 4.82 7.67 14.03
N ILE A 165 5.51 6.79 14.74
CA ILE A 165 6.22 5.64 14.16
C ILE A 165 5.21 4.67 13.52
N ASP A 166 4.11 4.37 14.20
CA ASP A 166 3.02 3.53 13.70
C ASP A 166 2.43 4.10 12.40
N ALA A 167 2.17 5.41 12.38
CA ALA A 167 1.70 6.11 11.18
C ALA A 167 2.72 6.04 10.04
N ILE A 168 4.01 6.20 10.31
CA ILE A 168 5.07 6.05 9.28
C ILE A 168 5.07 4.63 8.72
N GLY A 169 4.94 3.61 9.57
CA GLY A 169 4.85 2.20 9.14
C GLY A 169 3.67 1.98 8.19
N ALA A 170 2.49 2.47 8.56
CA ALA A 170 1.30 2.40 7.72
C ALA A 170 1.49 3.14 6.38
N LEU A 171 2.09 4.35 6.41
CA LEU A 171 2.34 5.15 5.20
C LEU A 171 3.31 4.44 4.24
N LEU A 172 4.39 3.86 4.76
CA LEU A 172 5.35 3.09 3.96
C LEU A 172 4.66 1.91 3.28
N ALA A 173 3.81 1.16 3.99
CA ALA A 173 3.04 0.08 3.40
C ALA A 173 2.10 0.57 2.28
N MET A 174 1.45 1.73 2.46
CA MET A 174 0.59 2.32 1.42
C MET A 174 1.38 2.76 0.19
N LEU A 175 2.55 3.36 0.39
CA LEU A 175 3.44 3.71 -0.71
C LEU A 175 3.84 2.48 -1.52
N VAL A 176 4.22 1.39 -0.84
CA VAL A 176 4.56 0.12 -1.48
C VAL A 176 3.35 -0.48 -2.22
N ALA A 177 2.17 -0.41 -1.63
CA ALA A 177 0.94 -0.91 -2.24
C ALA A 177 0.55 -0.14 -3.52
N ILE A 178 0.74 1.18 -3.54
CA ILE A 178 0.44 2.04 -4.70
C ILE A 178 1.48 1.87 -5.81
N LEU A 179 2.77 1.87 -5.47
CA LEU A 179 3.87 1.76 -6.45
C LEU A 179 4.00 0.33 -7.00
N GLY A 180 3.55 -0.66 -6.24
CA GLY A 180 3.65 -2.07 -6.54
C GLY A 180 4.95 -2.69 -6.03
N TRP A 181 4.83 -3.82 -5.32
CA TRP A 181 5.95 -4.53 -4.70
C TRP A 181 7.13 -4.79 -5.64
N ARG A 182 6.84 -5.23 -6.88
CA ARG A 182 7.88 -5.52 -7.88
C ARG A 182 8.72 -4.28 -8.20
N TRP A 183 8.06 -3.14 -8.43
CA TRP A 183 8.73 -1.90 -8.74
C TRP A 183 9.58 -1.42 -7.56
N VAL A 184 9.04 -1.51 -6.33
CA VAL A 184 9.76 -1.10 -5.12
C VAL A 184 10.99 -1.96 -4.90
N VAL A 185 10.84 -3.29 -4.90
CA VAL A 185 11.99 -4.20 -4.75
C VAL A 185 13.01 -3.92 -5.85
N ASP A 186 12.56 -3.73 -7.08
CA ASP A 186 13.48 -3.51 -8.19
C ASP A 186 14.30 -2.23 -8.04
N ARG A 187 13.67 -1.12 -7.66
CA ARG A 187 14.35 0.16 -7.42
C ARG A 187 15.24 0.10 -6.20
N THR A 188 14.74 -0.42 -5.08
CA THR A 188 15.50 -0.51 -3.83
C THR A 188 16.73 -1.40 -4.00
N THR A 189 16.61 -2.59 -4.61
CA THR A 189 17.77 -3.44 -4.89
C THR A 189 18.78 -2.72 -5.79
N THR A 190 18.32 -2.01 -6.83
CA THR A 190 19.22 -1.26 -7.71
C THR A 190 19.97 -0.18 -6.93
N LEU A 191 19.27 0.59 -6.09
CA LEU A 191 19.87 1.63 -5.25
C LEU A 191 20.86 1.06 -4.24
N LEU A 192 20.52 -0.04 -3.56
CA LEU A 192 21.42 -0.71 -2.61
C LEU A 192 22.69 -1.21 -3.29
N LEU A 193 22.59 -1.77 -4.50
CA LEU A 193 23.76 -2.21 -5.25
C LEU A 193 24.63 -1.01 -5.68
N TRP A 194 24.03 0.11 -6.09
CA TRP A 194 24.77 1.34 -6.38
C TRP A 194 25.47 1.90 -5.14
N MET A 195 24.78 1.94 -4.00
CA MET A 195 25.36 2.37 -2.73
C MET A 195 26.52 1.47 -2.31
N ALA A 196 26.37 0.15 -2.43
CA ALA A 196 27.42 -0.82 -2.14
C ALA A 196 28.64 -0.64 -3.06
N LEU A 197 28.40 -0.41 -4.36
CA LEU A 197 29.47 -0.17 -5.34
C LEU A 197 30.19 1.16 -5.07
N VAL A 198 29.47 2.28 -5.04
CA VAL A 198 30.05 3.62 -4.88
C VAL A 198 30.70 3.76 -3.52
N GLY A 199 30.01 3.34 -2.46
CA GLY A 199 30.55 3.36 -1.10
C GLY A 199 31.75 2.42 -0.96
N GLY A 200 31.67 1.20 -1.50
CA GLY A 200 32.76 0.23 -1.47
C GLY A 200 34.01 0.73 -2.19
N VAL A 201 33.87 1.29 -3.40
CA VAL A 201 34.98 1.87 -4.17
C VAL A 201 35.59 3.07 -3.45
N ALA A 202 34.77 3.98 -2.91
CA ALA A 202 35.26 5.13 -2.16
C ALA A 202 36.07 4.71 -0.92
N PHE A 203 35.60 3.69 -0.20
CA PHE A 203 36.29 3.16 0.97
C PHE A 203 37.60 2.46 0.59
N VAL A 204 37.62 1.71 -0.52
CA VAL A 204 38.86 1.11 -1.05
C VAL A 204 39.89 2.18 -1.41
N ILE A 205 39.48 3.26 -2.08
CA ILE A 205 40.37 4.38 -2.40
C ILE A 205 40.94 4.99 -1.11
N LEU A 206 40.09 5.29 -0.13
CA LEU A 206 40.52 5.85 1.14
C LEU A 206 41.53 4.93 1.86
N ASN A 207 41.25 3.63 1.89
CA ASN A 207 42.12 2.62 2.48
C ASN A 207 43.48 2.55 1.78
N VAL A 208 43.50 2.60 0.43
CA VAL A 208 44.74 2.68 -0.35
C VAL A 208 45.54 3.95 -0.02
N LEU A 209 44.86 5.09 0.09
CA LEU A 209 45.49 6.39 0.41
C LEU A 209 46.04 6.44 1.85
N THR A 210 45.44 5.69 2.77
CA THR A 210 45.82 5.65 4.20
C THR A 210 46.69 4.46 4.58
N GLY A 211 46.97 3.55 3.64
CA GLY A 211 47.74 2.33 3.89
C GLY A 211 46.99 1.26 4.69
N VAL A 212 45.68 1.39 4.86
CA VAL A 212 44.83 0.41 5.58
C VAL A 212 44.40 -0.71 4.61
N PRO A 213 44.48 -1.99 4.99
CA PRO A 213 44.01 -3.08 4.14
C PRO A 213 42.48 -3.08 3.99
N SER A 214 41.99 -3.18 2.75
CA SER A 214 40.53 -3.12 2.46
C SER A 214 39.75 -4.41 2.71
N GLY A 215 40.43 -5.54 2.97
CA GLY A 215 39.79 -6.82 3.31
C GLY A 215 38.70 -7.25 2.31
N LEU A 216 37.50 -7.53 2.84
CA LEU A 216 36.32 -7.99 2.09
C LEU A 216 35.80 -6.99 1.04
N LEU A 217 36.17 -5.70 1.14
CA LEU A 217 35.71 -4.69 0.18
C LEU A 217 36.19 -4.96 -1.25
N TRP A 218 37.34 -5.63 -1.39
CA TRP A 218 37.85 -6.10 -2.68
C TRP A 218 36.92 -7.12 -3.37
N LEU A 219 36.04 -7.78 -2.61
CA LEU A 219 35.07 -8.75 -3.14
C LEU A 219 33.68 -8.13 -3.28
N THR A 220 33.23 -7.36 -2.28
CA THR A 220 31.85 -6.84 -2.25
C THR A 220 31.60 -5.75 -3.30
N ALA A 221 32.58 -4.89 -3.57
CA ALA A 221 32.42 -3.83 -4.58
C ALA A 221 32.35 -4.39 -6.01
N PRO A 222 33.26 -5.27 -6.47
CA PRO A 222 33.11 -5.92 -7.77
C PRO A 222 31.85 -6.77 -7.88
N LEU A 223 31.47 -7.50 -6.82
CA LEU A 223 30.21 -8.26 -6.80
C LEU A 223 29.00 -7.35 -7.04
N ALA A 224 28.92 -6.21 -6.37
CA ALA A 224 27.84 -5.24 -6.60
C ALA A 224 27.81 -4.75 -8.06
N ALA A 225 28.98 -4.48 -8.67
CA ALA A 225 29.08 -4.11 -10.08
C ALA A 225 28.59 -5.23 -11.02
N THR A 226 28.98 -6.48 -10.78
CA THR A 226 28.53 -7.61 -11.62
C THR A 226 27.02 -7.82 -11.54
N LEU A 227 26.42 -7.69 -10.35
CA LEU A 227 24.97 -7.79 -10.16
C LEU A 227 24.22 -6.65 -10.86
N LEU A 228 24.74 -5.43 -10.83
CA LEU A 228 24.19 -4.30 -11.58
C LEU A 228 24.24 -4.54 -13.10
N LEU A 229 25.37 -5.04 -13.62
CA LEU A 229 25.52 -5.36 -15.04
C LEU A 229 24.55 -6.47 -15.46
N ALA A 230 24.52 -7.59 -14.74
CA ALA A 230 23.61 -8.71 -15.02
C ALA A 230 22.15 -8.24 -15.04
N ARG A 231 21.76 -7.40 -14.07
CA ARG A 231 20.42 -6.80 -13.98
C ARG A 231 20.11 -5.88 -15.16
N SER A 232 21.07 -5.06 -15.59
CA SER A 232 20.90 -4.17 -16.74
C SER A 232 20.72 -4.95 -18.04
N ILE A 233 21.46 -6.06 -18.21
CA ILE A 233 21.35 -6.94 -19.38
C ILE A 233 19.99 -7.65 -19.37
N TYR A 234 19.57 -8.18 -18.23
CA TYR A 234 18.28 -8.86 -18.09
C TYR A 234 17.10 -7.94 -18.39
N SER A 235 17.12 -6.70 -17.88
CA SER A 235 16.08 -5.70 -18.16
C SER A 235 15.99 -5.37 -19.65
N ARG A 236 17.13 -5.15 -20.33
CA ARG A 236 17.16 -4.90 -21.79
C ARG A 236 16.62 -6.07 -22.60
N ARG A 237 16.86 -7.32 -22.17
CA ARG A 237 16.34 -8.52 -22.84
C ARG A 237 14.82 -8.63 -22.74
N GLN A 238 14.23 -8.27 -21.61
CA GLN A 238 12.77 -8.28 -21.45
C GLN A 238 12.06 -7.14 -22.21
N ALA A 239 12.73 -6.01 -22.43
CA ALA A 239 12.18 -4.87 -23.14
C ALA A 239 12.13 -5.05 -24.68
N ARG A 240 12.74 -6.11 -25.24
CA ARG A 240 12.63 -6.40 -26.67
C ARG A 240 11.24 -7.01 -26.96
N PRO A 241 10.44 -6.43 -27.87
CA PRO A 241 9.18 -7.03 -28.27
C PRO A 241 9.43 -8.43 -28.83
N ARG A 242 8.57 -9.40 -28.47
CA ARG A 242 8.58 -10.73 -29.08
C ARG A 242 8.15 -10.55 -30.53
N SER A 243 9.11 -10.70 -31.45
CA SER A 243 8.91 -10.75 -32.90
C SER A 243 8.10 -11.96 -33.31
#